data_AF-A0A2V5UUD3-F1
#
_entry.id   AF-A0A2V5UUD3-F1
#
_cell.length_a   1.000
_cell.length_b   1.000
_cell.length_c   1.000
_cell.angle_alpha   90.00
_cell.angle_beta   90.00
_cell.angle_gamma   90.00
#
_symmetry.space_group_name_H-M   'P 1'
#
loop_
_entity.id
_entity.type
_entity.pdbx_description
1 polymer ?
#
loop_
_entity_poly.entity_id
_entity_poly.type
_entity_poly.pdbx_seq_one_letter_code
_entity_poly.pdbx_strand_id
1 'polypeptide(L)'
;GMLFCNCLSPQLFWFRWCRRNIFVVYFVCMCVNAGMWFERFIIIVGGLHRDFLPSSWGLFIPTWVDIWTYIGTLGIFTSLFLLFVRFLPMIAMSEVKTAVPEADPHYASSPESPSVSAARKERTR
;
A
#
# COMPACT_ATOMS: atom_id res chain seq x y z
N GLY A 1 4.82 -22.36 -0.97
CA GLY A 1 4.40 -21.19 -1.77
C GLY A 1 3.85 -20.09 -0.88
N MET A 2 2.62 -20.25 -0.39
CA MET A 2 1.89 -19.21 0.37
C MET A 2 2.49 -18.88 1.73
N LEU A 3 2.78 -19.89 2.56
CA LEU A 3 3.33 -19.68 3.90
C LEU A 3 4.72 -19.03 3.85
N PHE A 4 5.52 -19.31 2.82
CA PHE A 4 6.84 -18.70 2.68
C PHE A 4 6.74 -17.22 2.31
N CYS A 5 5.82 -16.83 1.41
CA CYS A 5 5.66 -15.43 1.02
C CYS A 5 4.92 -14.59 2.07
N ASN A 6 3.97 -15.18 2.83
CA ASN A 6 3.20 -14.46 3.85
C ASN A 6 3.83 -14.48 5.24
N CYS A 7 4.48 -15.57 5.67
CA CYS A 7 5.10 -15.62 7.01
C CYS A 7 6.55 -15.14 7.02
N LEU A 8 7.33 -15.31 5.93
CA LEU A 8 8.73 -14.88 5.90
C LEU A 8 8.89 -13.38 5.62
N SER A 9 7.99 -12.82 4.80
CA SER A 9 8.06 -11.42 4.39
C SER A 9 7.91 -10.43 5.55
N PRO A 10 6.96 -10.58 6.50
CA PRO A 10 6.94 -9.75 7.71
C PRO A 10 8.09 -10.07 8.67
N GLN A 11 8.65 -11.28 8.64
CA GLN A 11 9.80 -11.65 9.48
C GLN A 11 11.07 -10.84 9.11
N LEU A 12 11.19 -10.40 7.85
CA LEU A 12 12.27 -9.51 7.42
C LEU A 12 12.20 -8.11 8.08
N PHE A 13 11.03 -7.68 8.57
CA PHE A 13 10.90 -6.39 9.27
C PHE A 13 11.43 -6.41 10.71
N TRP A 14 11.81 -7.57 11.26
CA TRP A 14 12.51 -7.64 12.54
C TRP A 14 13.88 -6.94 12.49
N PHE A 15 14.51 -6.95 11.31
CA PHE A 15 15.77 -6.24 11.10
C PHE A 15 15.53 -4.75 10.90
N ARG A 16 16.09 -3.96 11.83
CA ARG A 16 16.03 -2.49 11.84
C ARG A 16 16.51 -1.86 10.52
N TRP A 17 17.43 -2.52 9.82
CA TRP A 17 17.94 -2.10 8.52
C TRP A 17 16.90 -2.23 7.39
N CYS A 18 16.13 -3.33 7.36
CA CYS A 18 15.11 -3.57 6.33
C CYS A 18 13.93 -2.57 6.40
N ARG A 19 13.56 -2.11 7.61
CA ARG A 19 12.48 -1.12 7.80
C ARG A 19 12.84 0.29 7.34
N ARG A 20 14.13 0.63 7.26
CA ARG A 20 14.59 2.00 6.97
C ARG A 20 14.93 2.19 5.49
N ASN A 21 14.99 1.10 4.72
CA ASN A 21 15.27 1.13 3.29
C ASN A 21 13.97 1.05 2.50
N ILE A 22 13.59 2.15 1.85
CA ILE A 22 12.35 2.25 1.05
C ILE A 22 12.25 1.17 -0.04
N PHE A 23 13.37 0.81 -0.66
CA PHE A 23 13.41 -0.23 -1.70
C PHE A 23 13.09 -1.63 -1.16
N VAL A 24 13.58 -1.95 0.06
CA VAL A 24 13.31 -3.23 0.71
C VAL A 24 11.83 -3.30 1.11
N VAL A 25 11.31 -2.21 1.70
CA VAL A 25 9.88 -2.11 2.06
C VAL A 25 8.99 -2.27 0.83
N TYR A 26 9.32 -1.59 -0.28
CA TYR A 26 8.56 -1.69 -1.53
C TYR A 26 8.52 -3.11 -2.08
N PHE A 27 9.68 -3.78 -2.16
CA PHE A 27 9.76 -5.16 -2.65
C PHE A 27 8.97 -6.12 -1.75
N VAL A 28 9.12 -6.00 -0.43
CA VAL A 28 8.37 -6.78 0.56
C VAL A 28 6.85 -6.59 0.39
N CYS A 29 6.39 -5.35 0.22
CA CYS A 29 4.98 -5.04 -0.01
C CYS A 29 4.44 -5.66 -1.32
N MET A 30 5.22 -5.64 -2.40
CA MET A 30 4.84 -6.30 -3.66
C MET A 30 4.75 -7.81 -3.51
N CYS A 31 5.73 -8.43 -2.82
CA CYS A 31 5.72 -9.86 -2.53
C CYS A 31 4.53 -10.30 -1.67
N VAL A 32 4.14 -9.51 -0.66
CA VAL A 32 2.98 -9.81 0.19
C VAL A 32 1.67 -9.69 -0.60
N ASN A 33 1.50 -8.64 -1.39
CA ASN A 33 0.31 -8.48 -2.24
C ASN A 33 0.15 -9.64 -3.22
N ALA A 34 1.23 -10.04 -3.91
CA ALA A 34 1.21 -11.21 -4.78
C ALA A 34 0.95 -12.51 -4.01
N GLY A 35 1.58 -12.69 -2.83
CA GLY A 35 1.43 -13.86 -1.98
C GLY A 35 0.00 -14.09 -1.50
N MET A 36 -0.67 -13.03 -1.03
CA MET A 36 -2.08 -13.05 -0.61
C MET A 36 -3.02 -13.37 -1.79
N TRP A 37 -2.72 -12.85 -2.98
CA TRP A 37 -3.49 -13.18 -4.18
C TRP A 37 -3.33 -14.65 -4.58
N PHE A 38 -2.10 -15.18 -4.56
CA PHE A 38 -1.83 -16.60 -4.82
C PHE A 38 -2.48 -17.53 -3.80
N GLU A 39 -2.54 -17.13 -2.52
CA GLU A 39 -3.26 -17.87 -1.48
C GLU A 39 -4.73 -18.03 -1.84
N ARG A 40 -5.40 -16.92 -2.20
CA ARG A 40 -6.80 -16.98 -2.65
C ARG A 40 -6.98 -17.80 -3.92
N PHE A 41 -6.08 -17.67 -4.89
CA PHE A 41 -6.15 -18.43 -6.14
C PHE A 41 -6.14 -19.95 -5.89
N ILE A 42 -5.22 -20.43 -5.06
CA ILE A 42 -5.08 -21.87 -4.81
C ILE A 42 -6.17 -22.40 -3.87
N ILE A 43 -6.67 -21.63 -2.90
CA ILE A 43 -7.81 -22.09 -2.08
C ILE A 43 -9.05 -22.30 -2.96
N ILE A 44 -9.32 -21.37 -3.88
CA ILE A 44 -10.50 -21.43 -4.76
C ILE A 44 -10.31 -22.52 -5.83
N VAL A 45 -9.22 -22.48 -6.59
CA VAL A 45 -8.97 -23.42 -7.69
C VAL A 45 -8.64 -24.81 -7.16
N GLY A 46 -7.80 -24.91 -6.14
CA GLY A 46 -7.44 -26.18 -5.51
C GLY A 46 -8.62 -26.80 -4.76
N GLY A 47 -9.52 -25.99 -4.20
CA GLY A 47 -10.77 -26.45 -3.59
C GLY A 47 -11.76 -27.05 -4.59
N LEU A 48 -11.97 -26.40 -5.74
CA LEU A 48 -12.89 -26.87 -6.80
C LEU A 48 -12.32 -28.03 -7.64
N HIS A 49 -11.00 -28.22 -7.67
CA HIS A 49 -10.40 -29.25 -8.52
C HIS A 49 -10.72 -30.69 -8.05
N ARG A 50 -11.10 -30.85 -6.77
CA ARG A 50 -11.37 -32.16 -6.14
C ARG A 50 -12.74 -32.16 -5.46
N ASP A 51 -13.77 -32.20 -6.28
CA ASP A 51 -15.14 -32.40 -5.81
C ASP A 51 -15.40 -33.87 -5.40
N PHE A 52 -16.49 -34.08 -4.65
CA PHE A 52 -16.90 -35.37 -4.08
C PHE A 52 -17.10 -36.49 -5.11
N LEU A 53 -17.34 -36.17 -6.39
CA LEU A 53 -17.42 -37.15 -7.48
C LEU A 53 -16.15 -37.12 -8.35
N PRO A 54 -15.43 -38.25 -8.52
CA PRO A 54 -14.20 -38.31 -9.30
C PRO A 54 -14.38 -38.07 -10.80
N SER A 55 -15.61 -38.13 -11.33
CA SER A 55 -15.90 -37.80 -12.73
C SER A 55 -15.88 -36.30 -13.03
N SER A 56 -15.98 -35.44 -12.01
CA SER A 56 -16.06 -33.99 -12.16
C SER A 56 -14.72 -33.27 -11.92
N TRP A 57 -13.62 -34.02 -11.82
CA TRP A 57 -12.30 -33.43 -11.67
C TRP A 57 -11.91 -32.69 -12.95
N GLY A 58 -12.06 -31.37 -12.93
CA GLY A 58 -11.70 -30.48 -14.04
C GLY A 58 -10.48 -29.63 -13.72
N LEU A 59 -9.46 -29.65 -14.58
CA LEU A 59 -8.31 -28.74 -14.48
C LEU A 59 -8.75 -27.34 -14.92
N PHE A 60 -8.62 -26.34 -14.03
CA PHE A 60 -8.82 -24.95 -14.39
C PHE A 60 -7.60 -24.44 -15.15
N ILE A 61 -7.78 -24.13 -16.43
CA ILE A 61 -6.76 -23.51 -17.28
C ILE A 61 -7.23 -22.07 -17.51
N PRO A 62 -6.57 -21.07 -16.91
CA PRO A 62 -6.95 -19.68 -17.12
C PRO A 62 -6.82 -19.33 -18.59
N THR A 63 -7.85 -18.74 -19.15
CA THR A 63 -7.82 -18.24 -20.52
C THR A 63 -7.11 -16.90 -20.56
N TRP A 64 -6.71 -16.48 -21.76
CA TRP A 64 -6.10 -15.16 -21.95
C TRP A 64 -7.04 -14.03 -21.50
N VAL A 65 -8.35 -14.21 -21.68
CA VAL A 65 -9.37 -13.25 -21.26
C VAL A 65 -9.33 -13.02 -19.75
N ASP A 66 -9.17 -14.08 -18.94
CA ASP A 66 -9.10 -13.97 -17.47
C ASP A 66 -7.93 -13.09 -17.01
N ILE A 67 -6.77 -13.23 -17.67
CA ILE A 67 -5.56 -12.45 -17.37
C ILE A 67 -5.76 -10.99 -17.76
N TRP A 68 -6.35 -10.73 -18.93
CA TRP A 68 -6.65 -9.38 -19.39
C TRP A 68 -7.70 -8.69 -18.53
N THR A 69 -8.73 -9.41 -18.06
CA THR A 69 -9.71 -8.88 -17.12
C THR A 69 -9.04 -8.52 -15.79
N TYR A 70 -8.15 -9.36 -15.27
CA TYR A 70 -7.38 -9.04 -14.05
C TYR A 70 -6.53 -7.78 -14.22
N ILE A 71 -5.74 -7.68 -15.29
CA ILE A 71 -4.94 -6.48 -15.61
C ILE A 71 -5.84 -5.26 -15.81
N GLY A 72 -7.00 -5.44 -16.45
CA GLY A 72 -8.01 -4.40 -16.65
C GLY A 72 -8.53 -3.83 -15.32
N THR A 73 -8.78 -4.67 -14.30
CA THR A 73 -9.19 -4.19 -12.97
C THR A 73 -8.09 -3.37 -12.29
N LEU A 74 -6.81 -3.74 -12.44
CA LEU A 74 -5.68 -2.96 -11.95
C LEU A 74 -5.57 -1.62 -12.68
N GLY A 75 -5.80 -1.61 -13.99
CA GLY A 75 -5.81 -0.40 -14.82
C GLY A 75 -6.93 0.56 -14.44
N ILE A 76 -8.15 0.06 -14.27
CA ILE A 76 -9.30 0.86 -13.83
C ILE A 76 -9.05 1.41 -12.43
N PHE A 77 -8.62 0.57 -11.47
CA PHE A 77 -8.27 1.01 -10.13
C PHE A 77 -7.21 2.12 -10.15
N THR A 78 -6.13 1.91 -10.89
CA THR A 78 -5.04 2.89 -10.99
C THR A 78 -5.51 4.18 -11.67
N SER A 79 -6.35 4.09 -12.71
CA SER A 79 -6.92 5.25 -13.39
C SER A 79 -7.83 6.06 -12.45
N LEU A 80 -8.72 5.41 -11.71
CA LEU A 80 -9.58 6.09 -10.74
C LEU A 80 -8.77 6.66 -9.58
N PHE A 81 -7.71 5.96 -9.13
CA PHE A 81 -6.81 6.45 -8.10
C PHE A 81 -6.03 7.69 -8.55
N LEU A 82 -5.47 7.69 -9.75
CA LEU A 82 -4.80 8.87 -10.32
C LEU A 82 -5.76 10.05 -10.48
N LEU A 83 -7.00 9.76 -10.88
CA LEU A 83 -8.06 10.77 -10.99
C LEU A 83 -8.41 11.36 -9.61
N PHE A 84 -8.50 10.52 -8.57
CA PHE A 84 -8.69 10.95 -7.19
C PHE A 84 -7.56 11.87 -6.72
N VAL A 85 -6.30 11.49 -6.94
CA VAL A 85 -5.12 12.29 -6.59
C VAL A 85 -5.10 13.63 -7.33
N ARG A 86 -5.63 13.68 -8.55
CA ARG A 86 -5.67 14.89 -9.38
C ARG A 86 -6.75 15.89 -8.95
N PHE A 87 -7.91 15.40 -8.51
CA PHE A 87 -9.08 16.23 -8.22
C PHE A 87 -9.34 16.48 -6.73
N LEU A 88 -8.85 15.62 -5.84
CA LEU A 88 -9.04 15.74 -4.39
C LEU A 88 -7.70 15.91 -3.66
N PRO A 89 -7.67 16.65 -2.54
CA PRO A 89 -6.48 16.70 -1.68
C PRO A 89 -6.22 15.32 -1.07
N MET A 90 -5.07 14.72 -1.37
CA MET A 90 -4.66 13.42 -0.84
C MET A 90 -4.54 13.37 0.69
N ILE A 91 -4.31 14.52 1.32
CA ILE A 91 -4.03 14.63 2.75
C ILE A 91 -5.18 15.37 3.42
N ALA A 92 -5.73 14.80 4.49
CA ALA A 92 -6.73 15.45 5.32
C ALA A 92 -6.12 16.65 6.06
N MET A 93 -6.28 17.85 5.51
CA MET A 93 -5.72 19.09 6.08
C MET A 93 -6.29 19.43 7.47
N SER A 94 -7.48 18.92 7.82
CA SER A 94 -8.05 19.06 9.16
C SER A 94 -7.27 18.30 10.22
N GLU A 95 -6.81 17.08 9.89
CA GLU A 95 -6.05 16.23 10.81
C GLU A 95 -4.60 16.68 10.94
N VAL A 96 -3.97 17.07 9.82
CA VAL A 96 -2.59 17.57 9.84
C VAL A 96 -2.47 18.82 10.70
N LYS A 97 -3.45 19.72 10.66
CA LYS A 97 -3.45 20.94 11.48
C LYS A 97 -3.58 20.70 12.97
N THR A 98 -4.09 19.54 13.40
CA THR A 98 -4.19 19.17 14.81
C THR A 98 -2.97 18.36 15.27
N ALA A 99 -2.31 17.65 14.35
CA ALA A 99 -1.14 16.83 14.64
C ALA A 99 0.19 17.62 14.65
N VAL A 100 0.19 18.89 14.25
CA VAL A 100 1.39 19.74 14.28
C VAL A 100 1.69 20.22 15.72
N PRO A 101 2.98 20.31 16.12
CA PRO A 101 3.38 20.76 17.46
C PRO A 101 2.83 22.15 17.83
N GLU A 102 2.60 23.00 16.83
CA GLU A 102 2.04 24.34 16.98
C GLU A 102 0.55 24.35 17.39
N ALA A 103 -0.14 23.20 17.33
CA ALA A 103 -1.53 23.05 17.77
C ALA A 103 -1.67 22.54 19.21
N ASP A 104 -0.57 22.21 19.89
CA ASP A 104 -0.58 21.77 21.29
C ASP A 104 -0.82 22.97 22.24
N PRO A 105 -1.92 22.99 23.02
CA PRO A 105 -2.17 24.04 24.02
C PRO A 105 -1.08 24.16 25.09
N HIS A 106 -0.23 23.13 25.25
CA HIS A 106 0.88 23.06 26.19
C HIS A 106 2.26 23.28 25.54
N TYR A 107 2.34 23.75 24.29
CA TYR A 107 3.61 24.21 23.69
C TYR A 107 4.12 25.46 24.41
N ALA A 108 4.75 25.26 25.56
CA ALA A 108 5.46 26.30 26.28
C ALA A 108 6.55 26.82 25.36
N SER A 109 6.43 28.10 24.99
CA SER A 109 7.42 28.85 24.24
C SER A 109 8.79 28.72 24.89
N SER A 110 9.62 27.79 24.42
CA SER A 110 11.06 27.93 24.57
C SER A 110 11.46 29.14 23.73
N PRO A 111 12.15 30.14 24.30
CA PRO A 111 12.47 31.35 23.57
C PRO A 111 13.45 31.01 22.45
N GLU A 112 13.12 31.52 21.26
CA GLU A 112 14.02 31.72 20.13
C GLU A 112 14.35 30.51 19.23
N SER A 113 13.59 30.41 18.12
CA SER A 113 14.21 30.15 16.81
C SER A 113 13.59 31.13 15.79
N PRO A 114 14.40 31.87 15.02
CA PRO A 114 13.91 32.98 14.22
C PRO A 114 13.01 32.48 13.09
N SER A 115 11.76 32.93 13.12
CA SER A 115 10.73 32.60 12.15
C SER A 115 11.16 32.96 10.71
N VAL A 116 11.25 31.96 9.86
CA VAL A 116 11.48 32.06 8.39
C VAL A 116 10.40 32.90 7.68
N SER A 117 9.29 33.21 8.38
CA SER A 117 8.20 34.04 7.87
C SER A 117 8.59 35.52 7.66
N ALA A 118 9.51 36.08 8.47
CA ALA A 118 9.95 37.46 8.32
C ALA A 118 10.80 37.69 7.04
N ALA A 119 11.66 36.73 6.70
CA ALA A 119 12.55 36.80 5.52
C ALA A 119 11.81 36.81 4.17
N ARG A 120 10.54 36.34 4.14
CA ARG A 120 9.71 36.38 2.93
C ARG A 120 9.10 37.76 2.67
N LYS A 121 8.88 38.57 3.72
CA LYS A 121 8.27 39.90 3.58
C LYS A 121 9.28 40.96 3.12
N GLU A 122 10.56 40.75 3.44
CA GLU A 122 11.65 41.68 3.12
C GLU A 122 12.19 41.51 1.68
N ARG A 123 12.04 40.33 1.08
CA ARG A 123 12.44 40.07 -0.32
C ARG A 123 11.44 40.60 -1.36
N THR A 124 10.34 41.21 -0.92
CA THR A 124 9.28 41.79 -1.76
C THR A 124 9.15 43.31 -1.61
N ARG A 125 10.18 43.98 -1.08
CA ARG A 125 10.31 45.45 -1.11
C ARG A 125 11.54 45.86 -1.90
#